data_AF-A0A7V1HW03-F1
#
_entry.id   AF-A0A7V1HW03-F1
#
_cell.length_a   1.000
_cell.length_b   1.000
_cell.length_c   1.000
_cell.angle_alpha   90.00
_cell.angle_beta   90.00
_cell.angle_gamma   90.00
#
_symmetry.space_group_name_H-M   'P 1'
#
loop_
_entity.id
_entity.type
_entity.pdbx_description
1 polymer ?
#
loop_
_entity_poly.entity_id
_entity_poly.type
_entity_poly.pdbx_seq_one_letter_code
_entity_poly.pdbx_strand_id
1 'polypeptide(L)'
;MKCKICGKENQAGAVFIHAETKNSDYVCLSCQLESEMTGAKELKDIDANIKMLEGAVASFKSIVEEVGSMEGKYPPELMAFAPLSVYKIAEQFLATLKIRRMELLLKEDKTIRLKYELQQAIKKEDFKKAARIKAQLEEEE
;
A
#
# COMPACT_ATOMS: atom_id res chain seq x y z
N MET A 1 -14.68 11.52 15.45
CA MET A 1 -13.69 11.02 16.43
C MET A 1 -12.28 11.20 15.85
N LYS A 2 -11.31 11.59 16.67
CA LYS A 2 -9.90 11.73 16.25
C LYS A 2 -9.17 10.40 16.42
N CYS A 3 -8.42 9.99 15.40
CA CYS A 3 -7.60 8.79 15.49
C CYS A 3 -6.54 8.93 16.59
N LYS A 4 -6.42 7.94 17.47
CA LYS A 4 -5.40 7.91 18.52
C LYS A 4 -3.96 7.92 17.98
N ILE A 5 -3.75 7.34 16.80
CA ILE A 5 -2.41 7.19 16.20
C ILE A 5 -2.00 8.47 15.46
N CYS A 6 -2.82 8.95 14.51
CA CYS A 6 -2.44 10.06 13.64
C CYS A 6 -3.14 11.40 13.95
N GLY A 7 -4.06 11.44 14.93
CA GLY A 7 -4.79 12.64 15.35
C GLY A 7 -5.82 13.18 14.35
N LYS A 8 -5.88 12.64 13.12
CA LYS A 8 -6.81 13.08 12.07
C LYS A 8 -8.25 12.68 12.41
N GLU A 9 -9.19 13.57 12.09
CA GLU A 9 -10.61 13.23 12.03
C GLU A 9 -10.87 12.46 10.73
N ASN A 10 -11.21 11.18 10.86
CA ASN A 10 -11.44 10.30 9.72
C ASN A 10 -12.80 9.62 9.92
N GLN A 11 -13.54 9.39 8.84
CA GLN A 11 -14.94 8.92 8.90
C GLN A 11 -15.08 7.41 9.14
N ALA A 12 -14.07 6.61 8.76
CA ALA A 12 -14.08 5.15 8.92
C ALA A 12 -12.89 4.66 9.75
N GLY A 13 -13.14 3.72 10.66
CA GLY A 13 -12.15 3.14 11.56
C GLY A 13 -12.78 2.20 12.59
N ALA A 14 -11.94 1.58 13.41
CA ALA A 14 -12.36 0.73 14.51
C ALA A 14 -12.32 1.48 15.84
N VAL A 15 -13.26 1.15 16.73
CA VAL A 15 -13.24 1.56 18.13
C VAL A 15 -12.85 0.35 18.97
N PHE A 16 -11.74 0.45 19.68
CA PHE A 16 -11.26 -0.54 20.61
C PHE A 16 -11.72 -0.17 22.02
N ILE A 17 -12.43 -1.06 22.70
CA ILE A 17 -12.94 -0.84 24.05
C ILE A 17 -12.08 -1.66 25.02
N HIS A 18 -11.41 -0.98 25.93
CA HIS A 18 -10.58 -1.61 26.95
C HIS A 18 -11.40 -1.84 28.22
N ALA A 19 -11.85 -3.07 28.43
CA ALA A 19 -12.74 -3.41 29.55
C ALA A 19 -12.13 -3.09 30.93
N GLU A 20 -10.81 -3.23 31.07
CA GLU A 20 -10.08 -3.01 32.33
C GLU A 20 -9.97 -1.53 32.69
N THR A 21 -9.75 -0.66 31.70
CA THR A 21 -9.56 0.78 31.91
C THR A 21 -10.83 1.60 31.67
N LYS A 22 -11.89 0.98 31.16
CA LYS A 22 -13.15 1.61 30.72
C LYS A 22 -12.95 2.74 29.69
N ASN A 23 -11.81 2.74 29.01
CA ASN A 23 -11.49 3.70 27.96
C ASN A 23 -11.76 3.10 26.58
N SER A 24 -12.07 3.96 25.62
CA SER A 24 -12.16 3.60 24.21
C SER A 24 -11.13 4.35 23.39
N ASP A 25 -10.50 3.63 22.48
CA ASP A 25 -9.56 4.18 21.50
C ASP A 25 -10.18 4.08 20.11
N TYR A 26 -10.27 5.20 19.41
CA TYR A 26 -10.61 5.19 17.99
C TYR A 26 -9.33 5.15 17.14
N VAL A 27 -9.24 4.19 16.23
CA VAL A 27 -8.16 4.11 15.24
C VAL A 27 -8.77 4.19 13.85
N CYS A 28 -8.33 5.15 13.06
CA CYS A 28 -8.82 5.28 11.69
C CYS A 28 -8.36 4.09 10.83
N LEU A 29 -9.15 3.77 9.81
CA LEU A 29 -8.89 2.67 8.90
C LEU A 29 -7.48 2.71 8.29
N SER A 30 -6.98 3.93 7.98
CA SER A 30 -5.61 4.16 7.51
C SER A 30 -4.56 3.61 8.46
N CYS A 31 -4.61 3.97 9.75
CA CYS A 31 -3.62 3.52 10.72
C CYS A 31 -3.79 2.05 11.11
N GLN A 32 -5.03 1.54 11.10
CA GLN A 32 -5.29 0.12 11.36
C GLN A 32 -4.65 -0.76 10.28
N LEU A 33 -4.94 -0.47 9.02
CA LEU A 33 -4.37 -1.22 7.90
C LEU A 33 -2.85 -1.02 7.77
N GLU A 34 -2.32 0.16 8.11
CA GLU A 34 -0.87 0.37 8.19
C GLU A 34 -0.23 -0.57 9.22
N SER A 35 -0.85 -0.79 10.37
CA SER A 35 -0.34 -1.74 11.37
C SER A 35 -0.38 -3.20 10.90
N GLU A 36 -1.41 -3.61 10.16
CA GLU A 36 -1.52 -4.96 9.60
C GLU A 36 -0.51 -5.18 8.47
N MET A 37 -0.35 -4.18 7.59
CA MET A 37 0.53 -4.26 6.42
C MET A 37 2.01 -4.09 6.76
N THR A 38 2.35 -3.33 7.81
CA THR A 38 3.73 -3.21 8.32
C THR A 38 4.20 -4.46 9.09
N GLY A 39 3.29 -5.40 9.38
CA GLY A 39 3.62 -6.73 9.88
C GLY A 39 4.43 -7.59 8.90
N ALA A 40 4.34 -7.29 7.59
CA ALA A 40 5.15 -7.95 6.56
C ALA A 40 6.64 -7.53 6.69
N LYS A 41 7.48 -8.49 7.11
CA LYS A 41 8.92 -8.27 7.32
C LYS A 41 9.77 -8.64 6.11
N GLU A 42 9.24 -9.48 5.21
CA GLU A 42 9.99 -9.97 4.05
C GLU A 42 9.63 -9.22 2.77
N LEU A 43 10.64 -8.99 1.93
CA LEU A 43 10.50 -8.33 0.63
C LEU A 43 9.48 -9.02 -0.30
N LYS A 44 9.40 -10.36 -0.23
CA LYS A 44 8.46 -11.15 -1.04
C LYS A 44 7.01 -10.89 -0.68
N ASP A 45 6.70 -10.82 0.61
CA ASP A 45 5.35 -10.57 1.10
C ASP A 45 4.90 -9.15 0.74
N ILE A 46 5.81 -8.18 0.86
CA ILE A 46 5.54 -6.81 0.45
C ILE A 46 5.29 -6.73 -1.07
N ASP A 47 6.08 -7.40 -1.89
CA ASP A 47 5.86 -7.43 -3.34
C ASP A 47 4.53 -8.10 -3.72
N ALA A 48 4.13 -9.17 -3.03
CA ALA A 48 2.84 -9.81 -3.24
C ALA A 48 1.68 -8.87 -2.87
N ASN A 49 1.78 -8.19 -1.73
CA ASN A 49 0.79 -7.21 -1.28
C ASN A 49 0.70 -6.01 -2.22
N ILE A 50 1.84 -5.50 -2.71
CA ILE A 50 1.87 -4.44 -3.74
C ILE A 50 1.13 -4.91 -4.99
N LYS A 51 1.42 -6.10 -5.50
CA LYS A 51 0.80 -6.62 -6.72
C LYS A 51 -0.72 -6.76 -6.56
N MET A 52 -1.17 -7.27 -5.41
CA MET A 52 -2.60 -7.40 -5.11
C MET A 52 -3.28 -6.03 -5.05
N LEU A 53 -2.67 -5.07 -4.36
CA LEU A 53 -3.20 -3.71 -4.24
C LEU A 53 -3.18 -2.94 -5.57
N GLU A 54 -2.17 -3.14 -6.43
CA GLU A 54 -2.15 -2.54 -7.78
C GLU A 54 -3.35 -3.01 -8.61
N GLY A 55 -3.71 -4.29 -8.51
CA GLY A 55 -4.92 -4.82 -9.14
C GLY A 55 -6.19 -4.18 -8.56
N ALA A 56 -6.30 -4.12 -7.23
CA ALA A 56 -7.46 -3.51 -6.57
C ALA A 56 -7.60 -2.01 -6.89
N VAL A 57 -6.50 -1.26 -6.89
CA VAL A 57 -6.48 0.17 -7.26
C VAL A 57 -6.92 0.36 -8.71
N ALA A 58 -6.48 -0.49 -9.64
CA ALA A 58 -6.93 -0.44 -11.03
C ALA A 58 -8.44 -0.68 -11.16
N SER A 59 -8.99 -1.65 -10.42
CA SER A 59 -10.42 -1.91 -10.38
C SER A 59 -11.21 -0.76 -9.73
N PHE A 60 -10.73 -0.19 -8.63
CA PHE A 60 -11.38 0.97 -8.02
C PHE A 60 -11.30 2.20 -8.91
N LYS A 61 -10.21 2.37 -9.67
CA LYS A 61 -10.07 3.47 -10.62
C LYS A 61 -11.15 3.41 -11.70
N SER A 62 -11.37 2.23 -12.30
CA SER A 62 -12.42 2.08 -13.31
C SER A 62 -13.81 2.35 -12.73
N ILE A 63 -14.08 1.87 -11.50
CA ILE A 63 -15.34 2.14 -10.79
C ILE A 63 -15.51 3.65 -10.53
N VAL A 64 -14.47 4.35 -10.09
CA VAL A 64 -14.53 5.80 -9.85
C VAL A 64 -14.77 6.57 -11.15
N GLU A 65 -14.15 6.17 -12.25
CA GLU A 65 -14.36 6.77 -13.57
C GLU A 65 -15.80 6.53 -14.07
N GLU A 66 -16.33 5.32 -13.91
CA GLU A 66 -17.72 4.98 -14.23
C GLU A 66 -18.71 5.76 -13.36
N VAL A 67 -18.47 5.84 -12.05
CA VAL A 67 -19.29 6.58 -11.08
C VAL A 67 -19.26 8.08 -11.35
N GLY A 68 -18.10 8.64 -11.69
CA GLY A 68 -17.94 10.05 -12.08
C GLY A 68 -18.67 10.39 -13.38
N SER A 69 -18.89 9.40 -14.26
CA SER A 69 -19.67 9.57 -15.50
C SER A 69 -21.19 9.48 -15.30
N MET A 70 -21.65 9.01 -14.14
CA MET A 70 -23.07 8.83 -13.78
C MET A 70 -23.47 9.81 -12.68
N GLU A 71 -23.54 11.10 -12.98
CA GLU A 71 -24.07 12.09 -12.05
C GLU A 71 -25.50 11.71 -11.59
N GLY A 72 -25.67 11.46 -10.29
CA GLY A 72 -26.97 11.46 -9.61
C GLY A 72 -27.79 10.16 -9.55
N LYS A 73 -27.24 8.98 -9.88
CA LYS A 73 -28.01 7.71 -9.93
C LYS A 73 -27.49 6.58 -9.04
N TYR A 74 -26.94 6.88 -7.86
CA TYR A 74 -26.52 5.82 -6.94
C TYR A 74 -27.55 5.57 -5.83
N PRO A 75 -27.97 4.30 -5.64
CA PRO A 75 -28.69 3.88 -4.44
C PRO A 75 -27.91 4.30 -3.18
N PRO A 76 -28.57 4.82 -2.13
CA PRO A 76 -27.91 5.27 -0.90
C PRO A 76 -27.02 4.20 -0.24
N GLU A 77 -27.30 2.92 -0.46
CA GLU A 77 -26.52 1.80 0.07
C GLU A 77 -25.08 1.76 -0.49
N LEU A 78 -24.86 2.24 -1.72
CA LEU A 78 -23.53 2.37 -2.33
C LEU A 78 -22.80 3.65 -1.89
N MET A 79 -23.47 4.56 -1.18
CA MET A 79 -22.84 5.75 -0.58
C MET A 79 -22.18 5.47 0.78
N ALA A 80 -22.42 4.30 1.40
CA ALA A 80 -21.81 3.94 2.68
C ALA A 80 -20.27 3.91 2.61
N PHE A 81 -19.71 3.63 1.43
CA PHE A 81 -18.30 3.84 1.09
C PHE A 81 -18.23 4.50 -0.28
N ALA A 82 -18.15 5.83 -0.31
CA ALA A 82 -17.96 6.55 -1.57
C ALA A 82 -16.78 5.94 -2.35
N PRO A 83 -16.95 5.48 -3.60
CA PRO A 83 -15.89 4.80 -4.35
C PRO A 83 -14.57 5.57 -4.40
N LEU A 84 -14.65 6.91 -4.42
CA LEU A 84 -13.49 7.80 -4.36
C LEU A 84 -12.71 7.73 -3.05
N SER A 85 -13.38 7.56 -1.90
CA SER A 85 -12.70 7.47 -0.61
C SER A 85 -11.96 6.13 -0.50
N VAL A 86 -12.58 5.03 -0.93
CA VAL A 86 -11.95 3.70 -0.99
C VAL A 86 -10.76 3.70 -1.93
N TYR A 87 -10.89 4.31 -3.11
CA TYR A 87 -9.79 4.47 -4.06
C TYR A 87 -8.60 5.22 -3.45
N LYS A 88 -8.83 6.39 -2.85
CA LYS A 88 -7.78 7.19 -2.21
C LYS A 88 -7.09 6.44 -1.07
N ILE A 89 -7.85 5.67 -0.32
CA ILE A 89 -7.33 4.84 0.76
C ILE A 89 -6.44 3.73 0.18
N ALA A 90 -6.87 3.04 -0.87
CA ALA A 90 -6.06 2.02 -1.55
C ALA A 90 -4.77 2.59 -2.17
N GLU A 91 -4.81 3.77 -2.78
CA GLU A 91 -3.62 4.48 -3.28
C GLU A 91 -2.62 4.82 -2.16
N GLN A 92 -3.13 5.32 -1.03
CA GLN A 92 -2.30 5.63 0.13
C GLN A 92 -1.58 4.37 0.64
N PHE A 93 -2.27 3.23 0.71
CA PHE A 93 -1.63 1.97 1.12
C PHE A 93 -0.60 1.47 0.14
N LEU A 94 -0.88 1.56 -1.16
CA LEU A 94 0.07 1.19 -2.19
C LEU A 94 1.36 2.02 -2.08
N ALA A 95 1.23 3.33 -1.81
CA ALA A 95 2.37 4.20 -1.55
C ALA A 95 3.16 3.77 -0.31
N THR A 96 2.49 3.50 0.81
CA THR A 96 3.14 3.03 2.05
C THR A 96 3.92 1.73 1.85
N LEU A 97 3.35 0.75 1.15
CA LEU A 97 4.04 -0.51 0.85
C LEU A 97 5.26 -0.30 -0.05
N LYS A 98 5.16 0.58 -1.05
CA LYS A 98 6.30 0.93 -1.93
C LYS A 98 7.43 1.59 -1.16
N ILE A 99 7.11 2.49 -0.22
CA ILE A 99 8.10 3.09 0.69
C ILE A 99 8.73 2.02 1.57
N ARG A 100 7.92 1.16 2.20
CA ARG A 100 8.43 0.11 3.07
C ARG A 100 9.34 -0.88 2.35
N ARG A 101 9.00 -1.23 1.10
CA ARG A 101 9.87 -2.03 0.23
C ARG A 101 11.23 -1.38 0.03
N MET A 102 11.26 -0.06 -0.21
CA MET A 102 12.52 0.68 -0.32
C MET A 102 13.29 0.69 0.98
N GLU A 103 12.63 0.88 2.13
CA GLU A 103 13.30 0.83 3.44
C GLU A 103 13.94 -0.53 3.72
N LEU A 104 13.27 -1.63 3.35
CA LEU A 104 13.87 -2.97 3.48
C LEU A 104 15.06 -3.12 2.55
N LEU A 105 14.94 -2.72 1.27
CA LEU A 105 16.05 -2.78 0.32
C LEU A 105 17.27 -1.95 0.73
N LEU A 106 17.07 -0.86 1.46
CA LEU A 106 18.15 -0.03 1.99
C LEU A 106 18.89 -0.69 3.16
N LYS A 107 18.27 -1.64 3.85
CA LYS A 107 18.88 -2.40 4.96
C LYS A 107 19.62 -3.64 4.50
N GLU A 108 19.31 -4.13 3.29
CA GLU A 108 19.99 -5.28 2.68
C GLU A 108 21.38 -4.89 2.18
N ASP A 109 22.29 -5.88 2.14
CA ASP A 109 23.62 -5.70 1.54
C ASP A 109 23.54 -5.31 0.07
N LYS A 110 24.53 -4.53 -0.39
CA LYS A 110 24.58 -3.96 -1.76
C LYS A 110 24.34 -5.02 -2.84
N THR A 111 24.96 -6.19 -2.71
CA THR A 111 24.83 -7.30 -3.65
C THR A 111 23.40 -7.88 -3.68
N ILE A 112 22.74 -8.00 -2.52
CA ILE A 112 21.35 -8.46 -2.42
C ILE A 112 20.41 -7.44 -3.09
N ARG A 113 20.63 -6.15 -2.82
CA ARG A 113 19.88 -5.06 -3.45
C ARG A 113 20.03 -5.07 -4.98
N LEU A 114 21.26 -5.22 -5.50
CA LEU A 114 21.53 -5.29 -6.93
C LEU A 114 20.88 -6.52 -7.58
N LYS A 115 20.95 -7.70 -6.95
CA LYS A 115 20.26 -8.91 -7.43
C LYS A 115 18.75 -8.71 -7.50
N TYR A 116 18.17 -8.06 -6.48
CA TYR A 116 16.75 -7.74 -6.47
C TYR A 116 16.38 -6.74 -7.59
N GLU A 117 17.14 -5.66 -7.74
CA GLU A 117 16.90 -4.67 -8.80
C GLU A 117 17.03 -5.27 -10.21
N LEU A 118 17.99 -6.20 -10.41
CA LEU A 118 18.15 -6.94 -11.65
C LEU A 118 16.90 -7.75 -11.97
N GLN A 119 16.38 -8.52 -11.01
CA GLN A 119 15.16 -9.30 -11.19
C GLN A 119 13.96 -8.40 -11.53
N GLN A 120 13.85 -7.23 -10.88
CA GLN A 120 12.77 -6.28 -11.16
C GLN A 120 12.93 -5.62 -12.55
N ALA A 121 14.14 -5.29 -12.97
CA ALA A 121 14.41 -4.75 -14.30
C ALA A 121 14.04 -5.76 -15.39
N ILE A 122 14.38 -7.04 -15.22
CA ILE A 122 14.00 -8.12 -16.13
C ILE A 122 12.48 -8.29 -16.19
N LYS A 123 11.79 -8.32 -15.04
CA LYS A 123 10.32 -8.41 -14.99
C LYS A 123 9.61 -7.25 -15.69
N LYS A 124 10.25 -6.07 -15.75
CA LYS A 124 9.75 -4.88 -16.43
C LYS A 124 10.27 -4.73 -17.86
N GLU A 125 11.00 -5.73 -18.36
CA GLU A 125 11.63 -5.72 -19.69
C GLU A 125 12.59 -4.53 -19.91
N ASP A 126 13.10 -3.93 -18.83
CA ASP A 126 14.11 -2.87 -18.89
C ASP A 126 15.52 -3.49 -18.99
N PHE A 127 15.81 -4.03 -20.18
CA PHE A 127 17.06 -4.74 -20.44
C PHE A 127 18.30 -3.83 -20.37
N LYS A 128 18.15 -2.52 -20.63
CA LYS A 128 19.25 -1.56 -20.50
C LYS A 128 19.66 -1.39 -19.05
N LYS A 129 18.68 -1.23 -18.15
CA LYS A 129 18.94 -1.18 -16.71
C LYS A 129 19.48 -2.53 -16.21
N ALA A 130 18.91 -3.65 -16.67
CA ALA A 130 19.36 -4.98 -16.30
C ALA A 130 20.84 -5.22 -16.67
N ALA A 131 21.27 -4.85 -17.88
CA ALA A 131 22.66 -4.99 -18.32
C ALA A 131 23.64 -4.19 -17.45
N ARG A 132 23.28 -2.94 -17.09
CA ARG A 132 24.11 -2.10 -16.21
C ARG A 132 24.27 -2.70 -14.82
N ILE A 133 23.18 -3.19 -14.23
CA ILE A 133 23.21 -3.81 -12.90
C ILE A 133 24.01 -5.13 -12.93
N LYS A 134 23.86 -5.91 -14.01
CA LYS A 134 24.60 -7.15 -14.18
C LYS A 134 26.10 -6.90 -14.22
N ALA A 135 26.56 -5.88 -14.98
CA ALA A 135 27.96 -5.48 -15.00
C ALA A 135 28.48 -5.07 -13.61
N GLN A 136 27.67 -4.32 -12.84
CA GLN A 136 28.03 -3.93 -11.47
C GLN A 136 28.16 -5.12 -10.51
N LEU A 137 27.35 -6.17 -10.70
CA LEU A 137 27.45 -7.41 -9.92
C LEU A 137 28.70 -8.21 -10.28
N GLU A 138 29.06 -8.24 -11.56
CA GLU A 138 30.28 -8.93 -12.05
C GLU A 138 31.57 -8.23 -11.59
N GLU A 139 31.54 -6.93 -11.28
CA GLU A 139 32.67 -6.15 -10.72
C GLU A 139 32.82 -6.30 -9.19
N GLU A 140 31.80 -6.80 -8.49
CA GLU A 140 31.80 -7.00 -7.03
C GLU A 140 32.20 -8.42 -6.58
N GLU A 141 32.26 -9.38 -7.51
CA GLU A 141 32.72 -10.77 -7.29
C GLU A 141 34.24 -10.91 -7.53
#